data_AF-A0AAI8B937-F1
#
_entry.id   AF-A0AAI8B937-F1
#
_cell.length_a   1.000
_cell.length_b   1.000
_cell.length_c   1.000
_cell.angle_alpha   90.00
_cell.angle_beta   90.00
_cell.angle_gamma   90.00
#
_symmetry.space_group_name_H-M   'P 1'
#
loop_
_entity.id
_entity.type
_entity.pdbx_description
1 polymer ?
#
loop_
_entity_poly.entity_id
_entity_poly.type
_entity_poly.pdbx_seq_one_letter_code
_entity_poly.pdbx_strand_id
1 'polypeptide(L)'
;MPYVSTHYLNNPNAPVGKWTCAPTSNLGPFDAAPSGRNTSGRDLCGQCVSYVKRVCPALPMTVQWRKGAQVKGGTSIVPGTVIATFNAAGNYEGHAAIYVSQSAAGILVYDQFVTPPSPQPVKQRLLRWGAHGRSNNGDNFHVVE
;
A
#
# COMPACT_ATOMS: atom_id res chain seq x y z
N MET A 1 7.31 -16.13 -2.29
CA MET A 1 5.98 -16.21 -2.93
C MET A 1 5.28 -14.88 -2.68
N PRO A 2 4.73 -14.24 -3.72
CA PRO A 2 4.03 -12.96 -3.58
C PRO A 2 2.77 -13.09 -2.73
N TYR A 3 2.50 -12.10 -1.88
CA TYR A 3 1.18 -11.94 -1.28
C TYR A 3 0.24 -11.26 -2.28
N VAL A 4 -0.90 -11.87 -2.56
CA VAL A 4 -1.88 -11.38 -3.54
C VAL A 4 -3.24 -11.23 -2.86
N SER A 5 -3.83 -10.03 -2.96
CA SER A 5 -5.21 -9.79 -2.57
C SER A 5 -6.16 -10.02 -3.73
N THR A 6 -7.19 -10.83 -3.52
CA THR A 6 -8.28 -11.05 -4.50
C THR A 6 -9.44 -10.07 -4.35
N HIS A 7 -9.49 -9.30 -3.25
CA HIS A 7 -10.65 -8.47 -2.90
C HIS A 7 -10.31 -6.99 -2.68
N TYR A 8 -9.14 -6.52 -3.13
CA TYR A 8 -8.68 -5.16 -2.89
C TYR A 8 -9.59 -4.05 -3.44
N LEU A 9 -10.43 -4.36 -4.44
CA LEU A 9 -11.44 -3.46 -5.01
C LEU A 9 -12.77 -3.46 -4.25
N ASN A 10 -13.15 -4.59 -3.66
CA ASN A 10 -14.49 -4.85 -3.13
C ASN A 10 -14.49 -5.19 -1.64
N ASN A 11 -13.44 -4.80 -0.91
CA ASN A 11 -13.34 -5.06 0.51
C ASN A 11 -14.24 -4.08 1.28
N PRO A 12 -15.28 -4.53 2.00
CA PRO A 12 -16.21 -3.64 2.70
C PRO A 12 -15.55 -2.85 3.83
N ASN A 13 -14.43 -3.35 4.35
CA ASN A 13 -13.64 -2.68 5.38
C ASN A 13 -12.54 -1.78 4.80
N ALA A 14 -12.35 -1.77 3.48
CA ALA A 14 -11.42 -0.89 2.79
C ALA A 14 -11.99 -0.36 1.46
N PRO A 15 -13.18 0.26 1.49
CA PRO A 15 -13.84 0.68 0.26
C PRO A 15 -13.10 1.86 -0.39
N VAL A 16 -13.07 1.85 -1.72
CA VAL A 16 -12.51 2.94 -2.52
C VAL A 16 -13.21 4.25 -2.17
N GLY A 17 -12.43 5.31 -1.97
CA GLY A 17 -12.89 6.64 -1.58
C GLY A 17 -12.97 6.88 -0.07
N LYS A 18 -12.82 5.83 0.77
CA LYS A 18 -12.83 5.97 2.23
C LYS A 18 -11.48 5.70 2.86
N TRP A 19 -11.35 6.08 4.13
CA TRP A 19 -10.16 5.89 4.93
C TRP A 19 -10.24 4.62 5.77
N THR A 20 -9.23 3.77 5.66
CA THR A 20 -9.20 2.44 6.28
C THR A 20 -8.26 2.39 7.48
N CYS A 21 -8.64 1.64 8.51
CA CYS A 21 -7.78 1.36 9.66
C CYS A 21 -7.11 -0.01 9.57
N ALA A 22 -6.08 -0.21 10.40
CA ALA A 22 -5.41 -1.49 10.50
C ALA A 22 -6.43 -2.61 10.82
N PRO A 23 -6.15 -3.86 10.43
CA PRO A 23 -7.04 -4.99 10.73
C PRO A 23 -7.35 -5.19 12.22
N THR A 24 -6.46 -4.71 13.10
CA THR A 24 -6.58 -4.75 14.57
C THR A 24 -7.56 -3.73 15.14
N SER A 25 -8.06 -2.82 14.29
CA SER A 25 -8.96 -1.73 14.66
C SER A 25 -10.41 -2.07 14.31
N ASN A 26 -11.30 -1.72 15.24
CA ASN A 26 -12.75 -1.70 15.03
C ASN A 26 -13.25 -0.35 14.51
N LEU A 27 -12.33 0.59 14.23
CA LEU A 27 -12.66 1.91 13.70
C LEU A 27 -12.73 1.91 12.16
N GLY A 28 -13.46 2.89 11.64
CA GLY A 28 -13.62 3.13 10.21
C GLY A 28 -14.49 2.08 9.51
N PRO A 29 -14.65 2.19 8.18
CA PRO A 29 -14.06 3.21 7.29
C PRO A 29 -14.56 4.64 7.56
N PHE A 30 -13.71 5.66 7.37
CA PHE A 30 -14.11 7.06 7.54
C PHE A 30 -14.30 7.79 6.20
N ASP A 31 -15.23 8.76 6.17
CA ASP A 31 -15.44 9.64 5.01
C ASP A 31 -14.44 10.82 4.98
N ALA A 32 -13.91 11.22 6.13
CA ALA A 32 -12.88 12.26 6.25
C ALA A 32 -11.54 11.69 6.69
N ALA A 33 -10.45 12.41 6.40
CA ALA A 33 -9.10 11.99 6.76
C ALA A 33 -8.98 11.81 8.28
N PRO A 34 -8.60 10.62 8.79
CA PRO A 34 -8.40 10.42 10.20
C PRO A 34 -7.19 11.24 10.66
N SER A 35 -7.24 11.71 11.91
CA SER A 35 -6.22 12.56 12.50
C SER A 35 -5.98 12.21 13.98
N GLY A 36 -4.94 12.80 14.56
CA GLY A 36 -4.61 12.63 15.97
C GLY A 36 -4.30 11.18 16.34
N ARG A 37 -4.91 10.69 17.43
CA ARG A 37 -4.60 9.36 17.99
C ARG A 37 -4.97 8.21 17.04
N ASN A 38 -5.97 8.41 16.17
CA ASN A 38 -6.47 7.37 15.27
C ASN A 38 -5.43 6.95 14.21
N THR A 39 -4.51 7.83 13.82
CA THR A 39 -3.54 7.56 12.74
C THR A 39 -2.29 6.81 13.20
N SER A 40 -2.23 6.43 14.48
CA SER A 40 -1.07 5.81 15.12
C SER A 40 -1.47 4.64 16.03
N GLY A 41 -0.48 3.96 16.63
CA GLY A 41 -0.71 2.89 17.60
C GLY A 41 -1.46 1.68 17.02
N ARG A 42 -2.47 1.21 17.76
CA ARG A 42 -3.28 0.03 17.41
C ARG A 42 -4.16 0.26 16.18
N ASP A 43 -4.65 1.48 15.99
CA ASP A 43 -5.64 1.79 14.97
C ASP A 43 -5.02 2.11 13.62
N LEU A 44 -3.93 2.90 13.64
CA LEU A 44 -3.09 3.18 12.48
C LEU A 44 -3.91 3.60 11.24
N CYS A 45 -4.98 4.35 11.45
CA CYS A 45 -5.95 4.70 10.43
C CYS A 45 -5.35 5.60 9.35
N GLY A 46 -5.67 5.28 8.10
CA GLY A 46 -5.26 6.04 6.94
C GLY A 46 -3.78 5.86 6.55
N GLN A 47 -3.06 4.91 7.14
CA GLN A 47 -1.71 4.54 6.71
C GLN A 47 -1.74 3.54 5.54
N CYS A 48 -0.72 3.58 4.68
CA CYS A 48 -0.61 2.69 3.53
C CYS A 48 -0.56 1.21 3.92
N VAL A 49 0.21 0.89 4.97
CA VAL A 49 0.31 -0.46 5.55
C VAL A 49 -1.04 -0.97 6.03
N SER A 50 -1.86 -0.09 6.60
CA SER A 50 -3.19 -0.45 7.11
C SER A 50 -4.11 -0.90 6.00
N TYR A 51 -4.08 -0.22 4.85
CA TYR A 51 -4.86 -0.64 3.68
C TYR A 51 -4.40 -2.00 3.16
N VAL A 52 -3.11 -2.19 2.85
CA VAL A 52 -2.63 -3.45 2.26
C VAL A 52 -2.86 -4.64 3.18
N LYS A 53 -2.70 -4.48 4.50
CA LYS A 53 -3.00 -5.54 5.48
C LYS A 53 -4.50 -5.80 5.60
N ARG A 54 -5.35 -4.77 5.48
CA ARG A 54 -6.81 -4.94 5.53
C ARG A 54 -7.32 -5.72 4.31
N VAL A 55 -6.74 -5.49 3.13
CA VAL A 55 -7.15 -6.17 1.91
C VAL A 55 -6.42 -7.49 1.65
N CYS A 56 -5.29 -7.74 2.30
CA CYS A 56 -4.54 -9.00 2.22
C CYS A 56 -4.35 -9.59 3.63
N PRO A 57 -5.33 -10.34 4.17
CA PRO A 57 -5.27 -10.88 5.53
C PRO A 57 -4.11 -11.84 5.80
N ALA A 58 -3.58 -12.48 4.75
CA ALA A 58 -2.42 -13.37 4.84
C ALA A 58 -1.09 -12.61 5.02
N LEU A 59 -1.09 -11.28 4.83
CA LEU A 59 0.10 -10.46 4.89
C LEU A 59 0.59 -10.33 6.34
N PRO A 60 1.84 -10.73 6.65
CA PRO A 60 2.34 -10.71 8.02
C PRO A 60 2.68 -9.30 8.53
N MET A 61 3.23 -9.22 9.75
CA MET A 61 3.81 -7.98 10.26
C MET A 61 4.92 -7.46 9.34
N THR A 62 5.09 -6.15 9.23
CA THR A 62 6.02 -5.51 8.29
C THR A 62 7.48 -5.89 8.52
N VAL A 63 7.84 -6.25 9.75
CA VAL A 63 9.18 -6.76 10.10
C VAL A 63 9.49 -8.12 9.48
N GLN A 64 8.47 -8.85 9.02
CA GLN A 64 8.61 -10.15 8.35
C GLN A 64 8.57 -10.03 6.82
N TRP A 65 8.33 -8.82 6.28
CA TRP A 65 8.27 -8.59 4.85
C TRP A 65 9.67 -8.65 4.26
N ARG A 66 9.84 -9.45 3.21
CA ARG A 66 11.10 -9.54 2.47
C ARG A 66 10.96 -8.84 1.12
N LYS A 67 12.07 -8.23 0.71
CA LYS A 67 12.24 -7.59 -0.59
C LYS A 67 12.30 -8.67 -1.68
N GLY A 68 11.21 -8.81 -2.44
CA GLY A 68 11.15 -9.71 -3.58
C GLY A 68 11.58 -9.07 -4.90
N ALA A 69 11.07 -9.62 -6.00
CA ALA A 69 11.34 -9.16 -7.35
C ALA A 69 10.99 -7.68 -7.55
N GLN A 70 11.79 -6.98 -8.37
CA GLN A 70 11.52 -5.60 -8.74
C GLN A 70 10.25 -5.51 -9.58
N VAL A 71 9.41 -4.50 -9.31
CA VAL A 71 8.15 -4.34 -10.05
C VAL A 71 8.41 -3.87 -11.47
N LYS A 72 9.29 -2.88 -11.64
CA LYS A 72 9.62 -2.30 -12.94
C LYS A 72 10.14 -3.36 -13.91
N GLY A 73 9.44 -3.52 -15.03
CA GLY A 73 9.77 -4.52 -16.05
C GLY A 73 9.31 -5.95 -15.72
N GLY A 74 8.72 -6.19 -14.55
CA GLY A 74 8.14 -7.47 -14.17
C GLY A 74 6.83 -7.76 -14.91
N THR A 75 6.89 -8.54 -15.99
CA THR A 75 5.73 -8.87 -16.83
C THR A 75 4.80 -9.94 -16.24
N SER A 76 5.26 -10.67 -15.22
CA SER A 76 4.50 -11.77 -14.59
C SER A 76 3.81 -11.37 -13.28
N ILE A 77 3.83 -10.09 -12.90
CA ILE A 77 3.21 -9.61 -11.67
C ILE A 77 1.70 -9.50 -11.89
N VAL A 78 0.92 -10.20 -11.08
CA VAL A 78 -0.54 -10.21 -11.20
C VAL A 78 -1.17 -9.04 -10.44
N PRO A 79 -2.30 -8.47 -10.93
CA PRO A 79 -3.09 -7.52 -10.17
C PRO A 79 -3.46 -8.07 -8.78
N GLY A 80 -3.47 -7.20 -7.78
CA GLY A 80 -3.67 -7.58 -6.38
C GLY A 80 -2.39 -7.89 -5.61
N THR A 81 -1.24 -7.99 -6.28
CA THR A 81 0.06 -8.25 -5.61
C THR A 81 0.41 -7.10 -4.67
N VAL A 82 0.79 -7.44 -3.43
CA VAL A 82 1.31 -6.47 -2.47
C VAL A 82 2.73 -6.08 -2.86
N ILE A 83 2.95 -4.77 -3.01
CA ILE A 83 4.25 -4.20 -3.34
C ILE A 83 4.64 -3.15 -2.29
N ALA A 84 5.92 -3.00 -2.04
CA ALA A 84 6.43 -2.05 -1.07
C ALA A 84 7.83 -1.54 -1.44
N THR A 85 8.25 -0.48 -0.76
CA THR A 85 9.63 0.00 -0.80
C THR A 85 10.44 -0.60 0.35
N PHE A 86 11.71 -0.90 0.10
CA PHE A 86 12.61 -1.58 1.03
C PHE A 86 13.96 -0.87 1.11
N ASN A 87 14.58 -0.85 2.30
CA ASN A 87 15.85 -0.15 2.51
C ASN A 87 17.04 -0.98 2.00
N ALA A 88 18.25 -0.45 2.18
CA ALA A 88 19.47 -1.13 1.73
C ALA A 88 19.66 -2.51 2.38
N ALA A 89 19.15 -2.71 3.60
CA ALA A 89 19.16 -3.99 4.30
C ALA A 89 18.01 -4.92 3.88
N GLY A 90 17.15 -4.51 2.94
CA GLY A 90 16.02 -5.31 2.47
C GLY A 90 14.81 -5.30 3.40
N ASN A 91 14.77 -4.43 4.40
CA ASN A 91 13.66 -4.29 5.34
C ASN A 91 12.62 -3.29 4.82
N TYR A 92 11.34 -3.51 5.14
CA TYR A 92 10.26 -2.58 4.77
C TYR A 92 10.55 -1.17 5.31
N GLU A 93 10.52 -0.18 4.42
CA GLU A 93 10.64 1.22 4.80
C GLU A 93 10.11 2.10 3.66
N GLY A 94 9.28 3.08 4.00
CA GLY A 94 8.61 3.98 3.07
C GLY A 94 7.14 3.64 2.90
N HIS A 95 6.77 3.02 1.79
CA HIS A 95 5.37 2.88 1.37
C HIS A 95 5.01 1.47 0.92
N ALA A 96 3.73 1.13 1.04
CA ALA A 96 3.14 -0.12 0.59
C ALA A 96 1.88 0.15 -0.23
N ALA A 97 1.63 -0.66 -1.26
CA ALA A 97 0.48 -0.50 -2.14
C ALA A 97 0.04 -1.86 -2.72
N ILE A 98 -1.14 -1.87 -3.33
CA ILE A 98 -1.62 -3.01 -4.12
C ILE A 98 -1.38 -2.71 -5.60
N TYR A 99 -0.60 -3.55 -6.25
CA TYR A 99 -0.32 -3.49 -7.68
C TYR A 99 -1.59 -3.75 -8.51
N VAL A 100 -1.81 -2.93 -9.55
CA VAL A 100 -2.86 -3.17 -10.55
C VAL A 100 -2.22 -3.50 -11.90
N SER A 101 -1.36 -2.63 -12.39
CA SER A 101 -0.66 -2.79 -13.67
C SER A 101 0.56 -1.88 -13.72
N GLN A 102 1.35 -1.97 -14.79
CA GLN A 102 2.42 -1.03 -15.07
C GLN A 102 2.48 -0.68 -16.56
N SER A 103 3.03 0.49 -16.86
CA SER A 103 3.24 0.97 -18.23
C SER A 103 4.57 1.72 -18.34
N ALA A 104 4.86 2.27 -19.52
CA ALA A 104 6.01 3.15 -19.72
C ALA A 104 5.99 4.40 -18.82
N ALA A 105 4.85 4.75 -18.20
CA ALA A 105 4.73 5.93 -17.34
C ALA A 105 4.95 5.65 -15.84
N GLY A 106 4.64 4.43 -15.36
CA GLY A 106 4.69 4.12 -13.95
C GLY A 106 3.98 2.82 -13.56
N ILE A 107 3.80 2.64 -12.25
CA ILE A 107 2.98 1.59 -11.65
C ILE A 107 1.61 2.17 -11.31
N LEU A 108 0.55 1.53 -11.77
CA LEU A 108 -0.80 1.82 -11.33
C LEU A 108 -1.10 1.00 -10.07
N VAL A 109 -1.48 1.67 -8.98
CA VAL A 109 -1.68 1.05 -7.68
C VAL A 109 -2.94 1.53 -7.00
N TYR A 110 -3.46 0.75 -6.05
CA TYR A 110 -4.32 1.26 -4.98
C TYR A 110 -3.53 1.44 -3.70
N ASP A 111 -3.69 2.59 -3.06
CA ASP A 111 -3.15 2.88 -1.74
C ASP A 111 -3.93 4.00 -1.02
N GLN A 112 -3.49 4.30 0.20
CA GLN A 112 -3.96 5.41 1.02
C GLN A 112 -2.79 5.99 1.81
N PHE A 113 -2.88 7.26 2.22
CA PHE A 113 -1.94 7.89 3.16
C PHE A 113 -2.53 9.18 3.73
N VAL A 114 -2.42 9.38 5.04
CA VAL A 114 -2.88 10.60 5.74
C VAL A 114 -1.85 11.72 5.78
N THR A 115 -0.62 11.44 5.33
CA THR A 115 0.48 12.39 5.45
C THR A 115 0.23 13.64 4.60
N PRO A 116 0.34 14.86 5.19
CA PRO A 116 0.29 16.12 4.44
C PRO A 116 1.36 16.21 3.34
N PRO A 117 1.20 17.08 2.33
CA PRO A 117 0.13 18.08 2.18
C PRO A 117 -1.13 17.58 1.46
N SER A 118 -1.07 16.42 0.81
CA SER A 118 -2.17 15.92 -0.03
C SER A 118 -2.60 14.52 0.43
N PRO A 119 -3.30 14.40 1.56
CA PRO A 119 -3.79 13.12 2.06
C PRO A 119 -4.71 12.46 1.01
N GLN A 120 -4.58 11.14 0.86
CA GLN A 120 -5.37 10.35 -0.07
C GLN A 120 -6.08 9.19 0.65
N PRO A 121 -7.42 9.05 0.54
CA PRO A 121 -8.13 7.83 0.96
C PRO A 121 -7.74 6.65 0.06
N VAL A 122 -8.35 5.48 0.28
CA VAL A 122 -8.17 4.34 -0.63
C VAL A 122 -8.55 4.76 -2.05
N LYS A 123 -7.55 4.91 -2.92
CA LYS A 123 -7.76 5.40 -4.28
C LYS A 123 -6.67 4.87 -5.19
N GLN A 124 -7.02 4.72 -6.47
CA GLN A 124 -6.05 4.41 -7.49
C GLN A 124 -5.15 5.63 -7.78
N ARG A 125 -3.84 5.43 -7.81
CA ARG A 125 -2.88 6.44 -8.28
C ARG A 125 -1.76 5.83 -9.12
N LEU A 126 -1.12 6.70 -9.92
CA LEU A 126 0.05 6.35 -10.73
C LEU A 126 1.32 6.74 -9.98
N LEU A 127 2.16 5.76 -9.66
CA LEU A 127 3.52 5.96 -9.16
C LEU A 127 4.44 6.10 -10.36
N ARG A 128 4.85 7.32 -10.68
CA ARG A 128 5.66 7.61 -11.86
C ARG A 128 7.08 7.05 -11.69
N TRP A 129 7.66 6.58 -12.80
CA TRP A 129 9.10 6.31 -12.85
C TRP A 129 9.89 7.61 -12.66
N GLY A 130 11.02 7.55 -11.95
CA GLY A 130 11.89 8.70 -11.69
C GLY A 130 11.26 9.78 -10.80
N ALA A 131 10.13 9.52 -10.15
CA ALA A 131 9.52 10.52 -9.28
C ALA A 131 10.42 10.87 -8.09
N HIS A 132 10.25 12.06 -7.54
CA HIS A 132 11.01 12.45 -6.36
C HIS A 132 10.47 11.78 -5.09
N GLY A 133 11.38 11.40 -4.19
CA GLY A 133 11.07 10.72 -2.95
C GLY A 133 10.81 9.22 -3.11
N ARG A 134 11.18 8.45 -2.10
CA ARG A 134 11.16 6.99 -2.16
C ARG A 134 9.77 6.40 -2.32
N SER A 135 8.81 6.93 -1.56
CA SER A 135 7.43 6.44 -1.49
C SER A 135 6.58 6.69 -2.75
N ASN A 136 7.00 7.64 -3.59
CA ASN A 136 6.25 8.05 -4.79
C ASN A 136 6.92 7.60 -6.08
N ASN A 137 8.19 7.19 -6.03
CA ASN A 137 8.93 6.71 -7.18
C ASN A 137 8.65 5.23 -7.42
N GLY A 138 8.02 4.93 -8.57
CA GLY A 138 7.75 3.56 -8.99
C GLY A 138 9.00 2.69 -9.07
N ASP A 139 10.17 3.26 -9.36
CA ASP A 139 11.44 2.52 -9.50
C ASP A 139 11.83 1.74 -8.23
N ASN A 140 11.36 2.20 -7.07
CA ASN A 140 11.74 1.69 -5.75
C ASN A 140 10.84 0.57 -5.23
N PHE A 141 9.80 0.18 -5.98
CA PHE A 141 8.84 -0.81 -5.53
C PHE A 141 9.28 -2.23 -5.90
N HIS A 142 9.15 -3.12 -4.92
CA HIS A 142 9.39 -4.54 -5.01
C HIS A 142 8.16 -5.31 -4.53
N VAL A 143 7.99 -6.52 -5.04
CA VAL A 143 7.03 -7.49 -4.52
C VAL A 143 7.35 -7.82 -3.06
N VAL A 144 6.32 -7.95 -2.23
CA VAL A 144 6.45 -8.42 -0.84
C VAL A 144 6.38 -9.95 -0.78
N GLU A 145 7.32 -10.58 -0.06
CA GLU A 145 7.43 -12.04 0.15
C GLU A 145 7.75 -12.45 1.60
#